data_AF-A0A6L7S1U0-F1
#
_entry.id   AF-A0A6L7S1U0-F1
#
_cell.length_a   1.000
_cell.length_b   1.000
_cell.length_c   1.000
_cell.angle_alpha   90.00
_cell.angle_beta   90.00
_cell.angle_gamma   90.00
#
_symmetry.space_group_name_H-M   'P 1'
#
loop_
_entity.id
_entity.type
_entity.pdbx_description
1 polymer ?
#
loop_
_entity_poly.entity_id
_entity_poly.type
_entity_poly.pdbx_seq_one_letter_code
_entity_poly.pdbx_strand_id
1 'polypeptide(L)'
;MRMNTVDDVTTDTNSEDHRTEQSRWTLYYRKNGRALNAFLALVLVWIFFAVNNPALFLNPLFYNAFLFSVPATIFLTTSLVFVIVSGELDLAFPSVVGAAGGVFMYSVVLGVPVILAFLLTMGFGALIGLGIGLIVVYGRISSPPFHSEVQHLM
;
A
#
# COMPACT_ATOMS: atom_id res chain seq x y z
N MET A 1 -75.62 -40.65 -24.99
CA MET A 1 -74.42 -41.20 -25.65
C MET A 1 -73.21 -40.79 -24.82
N ARG A 2 -72.38 -41.76 -24.41
CA ARG A 2 -71.22 -41.61 -23.54
C ARG A 2 -70.25 -40.51 -23.99
N MET A 3 -69.61 -39.80 -23.07
CA MET A 3 -68.16 -39.89 -22.82
C MET A 3 -67.77 -39.05 -21.60
N ASN A 4 -67.03 -39.68 -20.69
CA ASN A 4 -66.37 -39.10 -19.53
C ASN A 4 -65.17 -38.23 -19.96
N THR A 5 -64.85 -37.17 -19.22
CA THR A 5 -63.47 -36.69 -18.99
C THR A 5 -63.45 -35.93 -17.66
N VAL A 6 -63.57 -36.69 -16.58
CA VAL A 6 -62.64 -36.53 -15.46
C VAL A 6 -61.23 -36.49 -16.05
N ASP A 7 -60.38 -35.58 -15.58
CA ASP A 7 -58.97 -35.35 -15.97
C ASP A 7 -58.70 -34.08 -16.81
N ASP A 8 -59.02 -32.87 -16.34
CA ASP A 8 -58.13 -31.71 -16.52
C ASP A 8 -58.60 -30.51 -15.67
N VAL A 9 -58.21 -30.49 -14.40
CA VAL A 9 -57.56 -29.35 -13.70
C VAL A 9 -57.09 -29.98 -12.39
N THR A 10 -56.15 -30.90 -12.56
CA THR A 10 -55.11 -31.15 -11.58
C THR A 10 -54.50 -29.82 -11.16
N THR A 11 -54.27 -29.67 -9.86
CA THR A 11 -53.02 -29.08 -9.35
C THR A 11 -52.85 -27.60 -9.72
N ASP A 12 -53.28 -26.66 -8.88
CA ASP A 12 -52.29 -25.76 -8.24
C ASP A 12 -52.92 -24.94 -7.08
N THR A 13 -53.76 -25.53 -6.25
CA THR A 13 -54.13 -24.90 -4.96
C THR A 13 -53.03 -25.02 -3.90
N ASN A 14 -51.88 -25.59 -4.27
CA ASN A 14 -50.64 -25.56 -3.51
C ASN A 14 -49.55 -24.79 -4.25
N SER A 15 -49.88 -23.59 -4.72
CA SER A 15 -48.91 -22.51 -4.60
C SER A 15 -48.90 -22.08 -3.13
N GLU A 16 -48.42 -22.97 -2.26
CA GLU A 16 -47.80 -22.50 -1.03
C GLU A 16 -46.78 -21.48 -1.49
N ASP A 17 -47.08 -20.23 -1.20
CA ASP A 17 -46.20 -19.10 -1.40
C ASP A 17 -44.98 -19.35 -0.52
N HIS A 18 -44.09 -20.22 -1.00
CA HIS A 18 -42.73 -20.37 -0.52
C HIS A 18 -41.91 -19.12 -0.92
N ARG A 19 -42.51 -17.92 -0.91
CA ARG A 19 -41.93 -16.73 -0.26
C ARG A 19 -41.72 -17.01 1.22
N THR A 20 -41.04 -18.11 1.50
CA THR A 20 -40.12 -18.28 2.62
C THR A 20 -39.45 -16.93 2.79
N GLU A 21 -39.70 -16.37 3.97
CA GLU A 21 -39.16 -15.11 4.42
C GLU A 21 -37.70 -15.04 4.01
N GLN A 22 -37.40 -14.37 2.89
CA GLN A 22 -36.01 -14.12 2.52
C GLN A 22 -35.51 -13.18 3.60
N SER A 23 -34.89 -13.83 4.60
CA SER A 23 -34.42 -13.23 5.83
C SER A 23 -33.72 -11.94 5.46
N ARG A 24 -34.16 -10.81 6.04
CA ARG A 24 -33.60 -9.48 5.73
C ARG A 24 -32.08 -9.49 5.74
N TRP A 25 -31.47 -10.39 6.50
CA TRP A 25 -30.04 -10.72 6.53
C TRP A 25 -29.45 -11.19 5.19
N THR A 26 -30.08 -12.11 4.45
CA THR A 26 -29.54 -12.61 3.16
C THR A 26 -29.66 -11.57 2.05
N LEU A 27 -30.73 -10.76 2.05
CA LEU A 27 -30.87 -9.61 1.16
C LEU A 27 -29.87 -8.50 1.50
N TYR A 28 -29.57 -8.28 2.78
CA TYR A 28 -28.55 -7.31 3.23
C TYR A 28 -27.13 -7.77 2.84
N TYR A 29 -26.81 -9.05 3.04
CA TYR A 29 -25.56 -9.66 2.57
C TYR A 29 -25.42 -9.59 1.05
N ARG A 30 -26.50 -9.78 0.27
CA ARG A 30 -26.44 -9.68 -1.20
C ARG A 30 -26.29 -8.24 -1.68
N LYS A 31 -26.86 -7.26 -0.96
CA LYS A 31 -26.75 -5.83 -1.27
C LYS A 31 -25.38 -5.24 -0.90
N ASN A 32 -24.79 -5.69 0.21
CA ASN A 32 -23.52 -5.16 0.74
C ASN A 32 -22.36 -6.19 0.75
N GLY A 33 -22.49 -7.28 0.00
CA GLY A 33 -21.58 -8.43 0.09
C GLY A 33 -20.10 -8.09 -0.13
N ARG A 34 -19.80 -7.10 -0.98
CA ARG A 34 -18.42 -6.64 -1.20
C ARG A 34 -17.79 -6.03 0.07
N ALA A 35 -18.51 -5.12 0.72
CA ALA A 35 -18.03 -4.47 1.94
C ALA A 35 -17.92 -5.47 3.09
N LEU A 36 -18.88 -6.38 3.17
CA LEU A 36 -18.93 -7.37 4.23
C LEU A 36 -17.85 -8.46 4.08
N ASN A 37 -17.57 -8.89 2.85
CA ASN A 37 -16.46 -9.80 2.56
C ASN A 37 -15.12 -9.13 2.87
N ALA A 38 -14.95 -7.85 2.54
CA ALA A 38 -13.74 -7.10 2.89
C ALA A 38 -13.58 -6.97 4.41
N PHE A 39 -14.66 -6.67 5.14
CA PHE A 39 -14.64 -6.61 6.60
C PHE A 39 -14.33 -7.98 7.22
N LEU A 40 -14.95 -9.05 6.72
CA LEU A 40 -14.69 -10.41 7.18
C LEU A 40 -13.25 -10.81 6.93
N ALA A 41 -12.69 -10.52 5.76
CA ALA A 41 -11.29 -10.77 5.45
C ALA A 41 -10.35 -10.00 6.39
N LEU A 42 -10.65 -8.73 6.67
CA LEU A 42 -9.88 -7.91 7.61
C LEU A 42 -9.90 -8.53 9.02
N VAL A 43 -11.07 -8.92 9.53
CA VAL A 43 -11.19 -9.56 10.84
C VAL A 43 -10.45 -10.89 10.87
N LEU A 44 -10.56 -11.70 9.82
CA LEU A 44 -9.90 -13.01 9.74
C LEU A 44 -8.37 -12.87 9.82
N VAL A 45 -7.81 -11.96 9.01
CA VAL A 45 -6.36 -11.68 9.01
C VAL A 45 -5.94 -11.06 10.35
N TRP A 46 -6.72 -10.13 10.91
CA TRP A 46 -6.43 -9.52 12.20
C TRP A 46 -6.37 -10.57 13.32
N ILE A 47 -7.36 -11.47 13.40
CA ILE A 47 -7.39 -12.54 14.41
C ILE A 47 -6.21 -13.49 14.21
N PHE A 48 -5.92 -13.89 12.96
CA PHE A 48 -4.79 -14.76 12.66
C PHE A 48 -3.48 -14.20 13.21
N PHE A 49 -3.18 -12.93 12.96
CA PHE A 49 -1.97 -12.31 13.48
C PHE A 49 -2.01 -12.04 14.99
N ALA A 50 -3.17 -11.66 15.53
CA ALA A 50 -3.34 -11.41 16.97
C ALA A 50 -3.12 -12.67 17.82
N VAL A 51 -3.55 -13.84 17.35
CA VAL A 51 -3.33 -15.13 18.04
C VAL A 51 -1.88 -15.60 17.92
N ASN A 52 -1.24 -15.42 16.76
CA ASN A 52 0.14 -15.85 16.57
C ASN A 52 1.15 -14.99 17.34
N ASN A 53 0.92 -13.67 17.47
CA ASN A 53 1.83 -12.76 18.16
C ASN A 53 1.08 -11.71 19.00
N PRO A 54 0.49 -12.09 20.15
CA PRO A 54 -0.33 -11.19 20.94
C PRO A 54 0.48 -10.03 21.54
N ALA A 55 1.73 -10.26 21.93
CA ALA A 55 2.58 -9.21 22.51
C ALA A 55 2.88 -8.05 21.54
N LEU A 56 2.88 -8.31 20.22
CA LEU A 56 3.10 -7.29 19.19
C LEU A 56 1.78 -6.63 18.79
N PHE A 57 0.72 -7.42 18.59
CA PHE A 57 -0.58 -6.95 18.10
C PHE A 57 -1.52 -6.37 19.17
N LEU A 58 -1.29 -6.61 20.46
CA LEU A 58 -2.12 -5.98 21.52
C LEU A 58 -1.42 -4.81 22.19
N ASN A 59 -0.16 -4.54 21.85
CA ASN A 59 0.62 -3.50 22.52
C ASN A 59 0.50 -2.16 21.77
N PRO A 60 -0.02 -1.10 22.42
CA PRO A 60 -0.25 0.21 21.80
C PRO A 60 1.06 0.89 21.35
N LEU A 61 2.21 0.50 21.88
CA LEU A 61 3.50 1.07 21.50
C LEU A 61 3.84 0.79 20.03
N PHE A 62 3.57 -0.43 19.54
CA PHE A 62 3.84 -0.79 18.15
C PHE A 62 2.89 -0.07 17.19
N TYR A 63 1.63 0.10 17.58
CA TYR A 63 0.69 0.90 16.81
C TYR A 63 1.13 2.35 16.71
N ASN A 64 1.59 2.96 17.80
CA ASN A 64 2.08 4.34 17.78
C ASN A 64 3.34 4.48 16.91
N ALA A 65 4.29 3.55 17.03
CA ALA A 65 5.48 3.53 16.20
C ALA A 65 5.15 3.38 14.70
N PHE A 66 4.20 2.51 14.36
CA PHE A 66 3.72 2.31 13.00
C PHE A 66 2.99 3.55 12.45
N LEU A 67 2.09 4.13 13.23
CA LEU A 67 1.35 5.33 12.83
C LEU A 67 2.25 6.56 12.70
N PHE A 68 3.39 6.58 13.37
CA PHE A 68 4.41 7.63 13.18
C PHE A 68 5.28 7.40 11.94
N SER A 69 5.65 6.14 11.64
CA SER A 69 6.53 5.83 10.52
C SER A 69 5.84 5.87 9.15
N VAL A 70 4.55 5.55 9.08
CA VAL A 70 3.79 5.55 7.81
C VAL A 70 3.70 6.95 7.18
N PRO A 71 3.27 8.01 7.88
CA PRO A 71 3.26 9.36 7.31
C PRO A 71 4.65 9.84 6.91
N ALA A 72 5.67 9.57 7.72
CA ALA A 72 7.05 9.93 7.41
C ALA A 72 7.52 9.30 6.08
N THR A 73 7.16 8.04 5.83
CA THR A 73 7.48 7.32 4.59
C THR A 73 6.70 7.87 3.39
N ILE A 74 5.43 8.29 3.58
CA ILE A 74 4.63 8.92 2.52
C ILE A 74 5.26 10.25 2.10
N PHE A 75 5.70 11.09 3.04
CA PHE A 75 6.40 12.34 2.72
C PHE A 75 7.69 12.07 1.95
N LEU A 76 8.48 11.09 2.40
CA LEU A 76 9.72 10.68 1.73
C LEU A 76 9.47 10.17 0.29
N THR A 77 8.46 9.31 0.13
CA THR A 77 8.09 8.74 -1.18
C THR A 77 7.55 9.82 -2.13
N THR A 78 6.81 10.80 -1.60
CA THR A 78 6.31 11.92 -2.41
C THR A 78 7.46 12.72 -3.03
N SER A 79 8.57 12.92 -2.29
CA SER A 79 9.79 13.52 -2.82
C SER A 79 10.44 12.66 -3.90
N LEU A 80 10.47 11.33 -3.71
CA LEU A 80 11.02 10.38 -4.69
C LEU A 80 10.28 10.41 -6.03
N VAL A 81 8.96 10.63 -6.03
CA VAL A 81 8.17 10.72 -7.26
C VAL A 81 8.66 11.86 -8.17
N PHE A 82 9.06 13.01 -7.62
CA PHE A 82 9.59 14.13 -8.42
C PHE A 82 10.90 13.77 -9.12
N VAL A 83 11.77 12.99 -8.47
CA VAL A 83 13.03 12.51 -9.04
C VAL A 83 12.77 11.54 -10.20
N ILE A 84 11.84 10.60 -10.01
CA ILE A 84 11.48 9.65 -11.06
C ILE A 84 10.87 10.37 -12.27
N VAL A 85 10.03 11.39 -12.06
CA VAL A 85 9.39 12.16 -13.14
C VAL A 85 10.41 13.03 -13.90
N SER A 86 11.51 13.48 -13.28
CA SER A 86 12.56 14.22 -14.00
C SER A 86 13.37 13.36 -14.98
N GLY A 87 13.13 12.03 -15.00
CA GLY A 87 13.88 11.09 -15.83
C GLY A 87 15.20 10.65 -15.21
N GLU A 88 15.51 11.09 -14.00
CA GLU A 88 16.58 10.53 -13.18
C GLU A 88 16.05 9.30 -12.44
N LEU A 89 16.40 8.09 -12.90
CA LEU A 89 16.17 6.85 -12.15
C LEU A 89 17.18 6.70 -11.01
N ASP A 90 17.39 7.76 -10.23
CA ASP A 90 18.45 7.78 -9.25
C ASP A 90 17.95 7.30 -7.89
N LEU A 91 18.31 6.05 -7.56
CA LEU A 91 18.15 5.46 -6.24
C LEU A 91 19.03 6.15 -5.18
N ALA A 92 19.86 7.13 -5.56
CA ALA A 92 20.65 7.91 -4.62
C ALA A 92 19.78 8.68 -3.63
N PHE A 93 18.59 9.21 -3.99
CA PHE A 93 17.80 10.01 -3.05
C PHE A 93 17.42 9.24 -1.76
N PRO A 94 16.79 8.06 -1.83
CA PRO A 94 16.53 7.25 -0.64
C PRO A 94 17.81 6.77 0.06
N SER A 95 18.87 6.51 -0.70
CA SER A 95 20.17 6.08 -0.18
C SER A 95 20.81 7.15 0.70
N VAL A 96 20.82 8.42 0.26
CA VAL A 96 21.38 9.54 1.04
C VAL A 96 20.57 9.76 2.32
N VAL A 97 19.24 9.67 2.26
CA VAL A 97 18.39 9.78 3.46
C VAL A 97 18.68 8.65 4.45
N GLY A 98 18.82 7.41 3.97
CA GLY A 98 19.19 6.26 4.80
C GLY A 98 20.58 6.40 5.42
N ALA A 99 21.57 6.83 4.62
CA ALA A 99 22.94 7.08 5.10
C ALA A 99 22.99 8.20 6.14
N ALA A 100 22.26 9.29 5.94
CA ALA A 100 22.13 10.38 6.91
C ALA A 100 21.51 9.88 8.23
N GLY A 101 20.44 9.08 8.15
CA GLY A 101 19.84 8.44 9.33
C GLY A 101 20.82 7.51 10.07
N GLY A 102 21.61 6.73 9.33
CA GLY A 102 22.66 5.87 9.88
C GLY A 102 23.75 6.66 10.60
N VAL A 103 24.26 7.74 9.98
CA VAL A 103 25.25 8.63 10.61
C VAL A 103 24.69 9.31 11.85
N PHE A 104 23.42 9.71 11.83
CA PHE A 104 22.74 10.30 12.99
C PHE A 104 22.66 9.30 14.14
N MET A 105 22.14 8.10 13.86
CA MET A 105 22.00 7.04 14.87
C MET A 105 23.37 6.64 15.43
N TYR A 106 24.37 6.48 14.57
CA TYR A 106 25.73 6.15 14.99
C TYR A 106 26.34 7.24 15.89
N SER A 107 26.16 8.51 15.54
CA SER A 107 26.64 9.64 16.34
C SER A 107 25.96 9.68 17.73
N VAL A 108 24.65 9.43 17.79
CA VAL A 108 23.92 9.36 19.07
C VAL A 108 24.40 8.19 19.93
N VAL A 109 24.66 7.03 19.33
CA VAL A 109 25.20 5.85 20.05
C VAL A 109 26.60 6.11 20.60
N LEU A 110 27.42 6.92 19.93
CA LEU A 110 28.73 7.36 20.43
C LEU A 110 28.65 8.37 21.60
N GLY A 111 27.45 8.75 22.03
CA GLY A 111 27.24 9.70 23.12
C GLY A 111 27.33 11.17 22.70
N VAL A 112 27.36 11.46 21.39
CA VAL A 112 27.30 12.83 20.89
C VAL A 112 25.93 13.43 21.25
N PRO A 113 25.86 14.67 21.77
CA PRO A 113 24.58 15.30 22.08
C PRO A 113 23.72 15.41 20.81
N VAL A 114 22.40 15.16 20.95
CA VAL A 114 21.45 15.03 19.83
C VAL A 114 21.49 16.22 18.86
N ILE A 115 21.61 17.45 19.39
CA ILE A 115 21.72 18.67 18.58
C ILE A 115 22.97 18.64 17.70
N LEU A 116 24.10 18.18 18.24
CA LEU A 116 25.36 18.14 17.51
C LEU A 116 25.38 16.99 16.49
N ALA A 117 24.80 15.84 16.85
CA ALA A 117 24.58 14.74 15.92
C ALA A 117 23.70 15.15 14.74
N PHE A 118 22.64 15.93 14.99
CA PHE A 118 21.79 16.48 13.94
C PHE A 118 22.56 17.41 12.98
N LEU A 119 23.37 18.33 13.53
CA LEU A 119 24.20 19.24 12.71
C LEU A 119 25.25 18.48 11.88
N LEU A 120 25.91 17.48 12.47
CA LEU A 120 26.88 16.64 11.77
C LEU A 120 26.22 15.88 10.61
N THR A 121 25.07 15.27 10.87
CA THR A 121 24.30 14.57 9.83
C THR A 121 23.83 15.50 8.73
N MET A 122 23.37 16.71 9.08
CA MET A 122 22.98 17.72 8.09
C MET A 122 24.16 18.14 7.22
N GLY A 123 25.34 18.35 7.81
CA GLY A 123 26.58 18.63 7.08
C GLY A 123 26.99 17.48 6.16
N PHE A 124 26.92 16.24 6.64
CA PHE A 124 27.21 15.05 5.85
C PHE A 124 26.27 14.91 4.64
N GLY A 125 24.96 15.06 4.86
CA GLY A 125 23.97 15.03 3.78
C GLY A 125 24.18 16.14 2.76
N ALA A 126 24.51 17.35 3.21
CA ALA A 126 24.81 18.48 2.32
C ALA A 126 26.06 18.22 1.46
N LEU A 127 27.12 17.65 2.04
CA LEU A 127 28.35 17.31 1.31
C LEU A 127 28.10 16.24 0.24
N ILE A 128 27.34 15.19 0.57
CA ILE A 128 26.99 14.15 -0.41
C ILE A 128 26.09 14.71 -1.50
N GLY A 129 25.06 15.49 -1.15
CA GLY A 129 24.18 16.14 -2.11
C GLY A 129 24.93 17.08 -3.06
N LEU A 130 25.89 17.84 -2.53
CA LEU A 130 26.77 18.70 -3.35
C LEU A 130 27.64 17.84 -4.28
N GLY A 131 28.23 16.75 -3.78
CA GLY A 131 29.02 15.82 -4.59
C GLY A 131 28.22 15.23 -5.75
N ILE A 132 27.02 14.73 -5.47
CA ILE A 132 26.11 14.17 -6.50
C ILE A 132 25.70 15.27 -7.48
N GLY A 133 25.30 16.45 -7.01
CA GLY A 133 24.92 17.57 -7.88
C GLY A 133 26.07 18.03 -8.78
N LEU A 134 27.30 18.07 -8.26
CA LEU A 134 28.48 18.44 -9.05
C LEU A 134 28.79 17.38 -10.11
N ILE A 135 28.65 16.09 -9.78
CA ILE A 135 28.79 14.98 -10.73
C ILE A 135 27.72 15.06 -11.83
N VAL A 136 26.47 15.37 -11.51
CA VAL A 136 25.39 15.49 -12.50
C VAL A 136 25.65 16.66 -13.45
N VAL A 137 26.03 17.83 -12.92
CA VAL A 137 26.32 19.03 -13.73
C VAL A 137 27.51 18.81 -14.65
N TYR A 138 28.58 18.16 -14.18
CA TYR A 138 29.81 17.96 -14.97
C TYR A 138 29.78 16.70 -15.84
N GLY A 139 28.99 15.69 -15.47
CA GLY A 139 29.00 14.35 -16.06
C GLY A 139 28.29 14.22 -17.40
N ARG A 140 27.39 15.15 -17.77
CA ARG A 140 26.66 15.19 -19.06
C ARG A 140 26.17 13.81 -19.57
N ILE A 141 25.64 12.95 -18.70
CA ILE A 141 25.07 11.65 -19.12
C ILE A 141 23.67 11.89 -19.69
N SER A 142 23.60 12.33 -20.96
CA SER A 142 22.38 12.34 -21.76
C SER A 142 22.04 10.93 -22.26
N SER A 143 20.74 10.66 -22.30
CA SER A 143 20.06 9.41 -22.68
C SER A 143 20.50 8.76 -24.02
N PRO A 144 20.39 7.42 -24.15
CA PRO A 144 20.57 6.71 -25.42
C PRO A 144 19.58 7.17 -26.51
N PRO A 145 20.01 7.32 -27.77
CA PRO A 145 19.15 7.68 -28.89
C PRO A 145 18.42 6.44 -29.44
N PHE A 146 17.19 6.20 -29.02
CA PHE A 146 16.32 5.16 -29.62
C PHE A 146 15.51 5.63 -30.85
N HIS A 147 15.85 6.80 -31.43
CA HIS A 147 15.10 7.38 -32.55
C HIS A 147 15.61 6.96 -33.94
N SER A 148 16.65 6.12 -34.07
CA SER A 148 17.19 5.72 -35.37
C SER A 148 16.75 4.34 -35.87
N GLU A 149 16.10 3.50 -35.05
CA GLU A 149 15.77 2.12 -35.42
C GLU A 149 14.37 1.97 -36.06
N VAL A 150 13.49 2.96 -35.87
CA VAL A 150 12.11 2.91 -36.40
C VAL A 150 12.00 3.52 -37.81
N GLN A 151 13.05 4.18 -38.32
CA GLN A 151 13.06 4.80 -39.64
C GLN A 151 13.53 3.88 -40.77
N HIS A 152 14.06 2.70 -40.46
CA HIS A 152 14.48 1.70 -41.46
C HIS A 152 13.44 0.61 -41.74
N LEU A 153 12.28 0.65 -41.06
CA LEU A 153 11.18 -0.30 -41.21
C LEU A 153 9.91 0.32 -41.86
N MET A 154 10.01 1.53 -42.40
CA MET A 154 9.00 2.18 -43.27
C MET A 154 9.62 2.46 -44.64
#